data_AF-A0A554LCL6-F1
#
_entry.id   AF-A0A554LCL6-F1
#
_cell.length_a   1.000
_cell.length_b   1.000
_cell.length_c   1.000
_cell.angle_alpha   90.00
_cell.angle_beta   90.00
_cell.angle_gamma   90.00
#
_symmetry.space_group_name_H-M   'P 1'
#
loop_
_entity.id
_entity.type
_entity.pdbx_description
1 polymer ?
#
loop_
_entity_poly.entity_id
_entity_poly.type
_entity_poly.pdbx_seq_one_letter_code
_entity_poly.pdbx_strand_id
1 'polypeptide(L)'
;MSIVERPKSKFSGQELYKGIFKKVAVYLESLAQYHVFADGNKRTGAVSAARFLFINGYELTATNKELESFVLEVVVEKLNLDLIAGWFKNY
;
A
#
# COMPACT_ATOMS: atom_id res chain seq x y z
N MET A 1 17.57 0.07 -5.34
CA MET A 1 16.71 1.20 -4.91
C MET A 1 15.93 0.73 -3.69
N SER A 2 15.88 1.51 -2.61
CA SER A 2 15.15 1.10 -1.40
C SER A 2 13.64 1.11 -1.65
N ILE A 3 12.92 0.12 -1.13
CA ILE A 3 11.47 -0.04 -1.31
C ILE A 3 10.69 1.17 -0.78
N VAL A 4 11.16 1.81 0.29
CA VAL A 4 10.52 3.00 0.89
C VAL A 4 10.57 4.23 -0.01
N GLU A 5 11.48 4.26 -0.97
CA GLU A 5 11.60 5.37 -1.93
C GLU A 5 10.77 5.13 -3.20
N ARG A 6 10.24 3.91 -3.40
CA ARG A 6 9.45 3.57 -4.59
C ARG A 6 8.20 4.46 -4.76
N PRO A 7 7.41 4.79 -3.72
CA PRO A 7 6.29 5.71 -3.86
C PRO A 7 6.67 7.14 -4.30
N LYS A 8 7.93 7.54 -4.13
CA LYS A 8 8.46 8.85 -4.53
C LYS A 8 9.13 8.83 -5.91
N SER A 9 9.21 7.67 -6.56
CA SER A 9 9.90 7.53 -7.84
C SER A 9 9.31 8.42 -8.91
N LYS A 10 10.18 9.02 -9.72
CA LYS A 10 9.84 9.86 -10.86
C LYS A 10 10.42 9.26 -12.15
N PHE A 11 9.71 9.41 -13.25
CA PHE A 11 10.18 9.09 -14.58
C PHE A 11 9.98 10.30 -15.49
N SER A 12 11.05 10.74 -16.17
CA SER A 12 11.07 11.96 -16.98
C SER A 12 10.51 13.20 -16.25
N GLY A 13 10.86 13.36 -14.97
CA GLY A 13 10.42 14.48 -14.12
C GLY A 13 8.99 14.36 -13.58
N GLN A 14 8.19 13.38 -14.03
CA GLN A 14 6.82 13.17 -13.55
C GLN A 14 6.76 12.09 -12.47
N GLU A 15 5.89 12.26 -11.47
CA GLU A 15 5.62 11.21 -10.49
C GLU A 15 5.08 9.95 -11.18
N LEU A 16 5.69 8.80 -10.89
CA LEU A 16 5.22 7.49 -11.39
C LEU A 16 3.91 7.05 -10.70
N TYR A 17 3.75 7.41 -9.43
CA TYR A 17 2.60 7.04 -8.61
C TYR A 17 1.85 8.31 -8.18
N LYS A 18 0.98 8.80 -9.07
CA LYS A 18 0.24 10.05 -8.83
C LYS A 18 -0.89 9.82 -7.81
N GLY A 19 -0.96 10.70 -6.82
CA GLY A 19 -2.02 10.71 -5.81
C GLY A 19 -1.75 9.80 -4.60
N ILE A 20 -2.44 10.11 -3.51
CA ILE A 20 -2.21 9.49 -2.19
C ILE A 20 -2.55 7.99 -2.24
N PHE A 21 -3.70 7.60 -2.78
CA PHE A 21 -4.12 6.19 -2.86
C PHE A 21 -3.18 5.32 -3.69
N LYS A 22 -2.60 5.88 -4.77
CA LYS A 22 -1.61 5.15 -5.56
C LYS A 22 -0.31 4.95 -4.78
N LYS A 23 0.11 5.93 -3.99
CA LYS A 23 1.28 5.81 -3.10
C LYS A 23 1.03 4.81 -1.97
N VAL A 24 -0.17 4.79 -1.39
CA VAL A 24 -0.62 3.79 -0.40
C VAL A 24 -0.55 2.39 -0.99
N ALA A 25 -1.07 2.21 -2.21
CA ALA A 25 -1.02 0.92 -2.91
C ALA A 25 0.42 0.41 -3.08
N VAL A 26 1.36 1.30 -3.45
CA VAL A 26 2.77 0.95 -3.57
C VAL A 26 3.37 0.56 -2.23
N TYR A 27 3.04 1.26 -1.13
CA TYR A 27 3.51 0.88 0.19
C TYR A 27 3.02 -0.51 0.58
N LEU A 28 1.72 -0.79 0.40
CA LEU A 28 1.16 -2.10 0.74
C LEU A 28 1.79 -3.22 -0.08
N GLU A 29 1.77 -3.11 -1.41
CA GLU A 29 2.30 -4.17 -2.29
C GLU A 29 3.80 -4.39 -2.07
N SER A 30 4.59 -3.31 -1.97
CA SER A 30 6.04 -3.48 -1.81
C SER A 30 6.43 -4.10 -0.46
N LEU A 31 5.74 -3.74 0.63
CA LEU A 31 6.05 -4.26 1.96
C LEU A 31 5.46 -5.65 2.19
N ALA A 32 4.29 -5.94 1.62
CA ALA A 32 3.62 -7.22 1.80
C ALA A 32 4.19 -8.32 0.90
N GLN A 33 4.63 -7.99 -0.33
CA GLN A 33 5.02 -9.00 -1.33
C GLN A 33 6.54 -9.19 -1.49
N TYR A 34 7.39 -8.20 -1.23
CA TYR A 34 8.82 -8.32 -1.52
C TYR A 34 9.69 -8.90 -0.40
N HIS A 35 9.09 -9.61 0.56
CA HIS A 35 9.81 -10.31 1.64
C HIS A 35 10.89 -9.46 2.32
N VAL A 36 10.57 -8.19 2.60
CA VAL A 36 11.49 -7.19 3.15
C VAL A 36 11.98 -7.55 4.55
N PHE A 37 11.15 -8.26 5.30
CA PHE A 37 11.43 -8.74 6.65
C PHE A 37 11.42 -10.27 6.70
N ALA A 38 12.13 -10.84 7.69
CA ALA A 38 12.13 -12.29 7.95
C ALA A 38 10.72 -12.83 8.23
N ASP A 39 9.88 -12.05 8.93
CA ASP A 39 8.44 -12.27 9.10
C ASP A 39 7.74 -10.91 9.27
N GLY A 40 6.42 -10.87 9.17
CA GLY A 40 5.62 -9.69 9.47
C GLY A 40 5.32 -8.80 8.26
N ASN A 41 5.80 -9.15 7.06
CA ASN A 41 5.61 -8.39 5.82
C ASN A 41 4.16 -7.89 5.62
N LYS A 42 3.18 -8.79 5.76
CA LYS A 42 1.75 -8.45 5.64
C LYS A 42 1.30 -7.40 6.67
N ARG A 43 1.65 -7.60 7.95
CA ARG A 43 1.31 -6.71 9.05
C ARG A 43 1.96 -5.34 8.87
N THR A 44 3.24 -5.31 8.52
CA THR A 44 3.97 -4.07 8.27
C THR A 44 3.43 -3.32 7.06
N GLY A 45 3.06 -4.03 5.98
CA GLY A 45 2.40 -3.43 4.82
C GLY A 45 1.05 -2.79 5.17
N ALA A 46 0.20 -3.50 5.90
CA ALA A 46 -1.10 -2.99 6.35
C ALA A 46 -0.96 -1.73 7.22
N VAL A 47 -0.11 -1.78 8.26
CA VAL A 47 0.10 -0.64 9.16
C VAL A 47 0.74 0.54 8.45
N SER A 48 1.68 0.30 7.53
CA SER A 48 2.32 1.39 6.77
C SER A 48 1.34 2.08 5.83
N ALA A 49 0.48 1.31 5.15
CA ALA A 49 -0.58 1.83 4.30
C ALA A 49 -1.58 2.68 5.09
N ALA A 50 -2.10 2.15 6.21
CA ALA A 50 -3.02 2.86 7.09
C ALA A 50 -2.38 4.12 7.70
N ARG A 51 -1.12 4.03 8.16
CA ARG A 51 -0.40 5.18 8.70
C ARG A 51 -0.15 6.24 7.64
N PHE A 52 0.17 5.86 6.40
CA PHE A 52 0.37 6.81 5.31
C PHE A 52 -0.93 7.54 4.97
N LEU A 53 -2.08 6.87 4.94
CA LEU A 53 -3.38 7.53 4.78
C LEU A 53 -3.62 8.56 5.89
N PHE A 54 -3.44 8.13 7.14
CA PHE A 54 -3.68 8.97 8.31
C PHE A 54 -2.84 10.27 8.31
N ILE A 55 -1.54 10.18 8.04
CA ILE A 55 -0.67 11.38 8.00
C ILE A 55 -0.97 12.30 6.81
N ASN A 56 -1.70 11.81 5.80
CA ASN A 56 -2.16 12.60 4.66
C ASN A 56 -3.61 13.09 4.84
N GLY A 57 -4.21 12.93 6.03
CA GLY A 57 -5.55 13.44 6.36
C GLY A 57 -6.71 12.54 5.94
N TYR A 58 -6.44 11.26 5.63
CA TYR A 58 -7.46 10.27 5.31
C TYR A 58 -7.65 9.32 6.48
N GLU A 59 -8.89 9.12 6.91
CA GLU A 59 -9.26 8.11 7.89
C GLU A 59 -9.66 6.83 7.16
N LEU A 60 -9.04 5.70 7.52
CA LEU A 60 -9.42 4.40 6.99
C LEU A 60 -10.61 3.87 7.80
N THR A 61 -11.75 3.73 7.15
CA THR A 61 -13.00 3.27 7.78
C THR A 61 -13.16 1.75 7.80
N ALA A 62 -12.30 1.03 7.08
CA ALA A 62 -12.26 -0.43 7.10
C ALA A 62 -11.94 -0.96 8.50
N THR A 63 -12.67 -1.98 8.92
CA THR A 63 -12.33 -2.75 10.12
C THR A 63 -11.00 -3.47 9.96
N ASN A 64 -10.36 -3.82 11.08
CA ASN A 64 -9.13 -4.61 11.07
C ASN A 64 -9.27 -5.92 10.29
N LYS A 65 -10.46 -6.55 10.35
CA LYS A 65 -10.74 -7.81 9.65
C LYS A 65 -10.85 -7.63 8.14
N GLU A 66 -11.47 -6.54 7.69
CA GLU A 66 -11.54 -6.19 6.26
C GLU A 66 -10.15 -5.87 5.71
N LEU A 67 -9.36 -5.08 6.44
CA LEU A 67 -7.99 -4.76 6.04
C LEU A 67 -7.11 -6.02 5.98
N GLU A 68 -7.19 -6.90 6.99
CA GLU A 68 -6.45 -8.16 7.00
C GLU A 68 -6.81 -9.05 5.80
N SER A 69 -8.12 -9.21 5.54
CA SER A 69 -8.62 -10.01 4.42
C SER A 69 -8.15 -9.44 3.09
N PHE A 70 -8.19 -8.12 2.95
CA PHE A 70 -7.72 -7.43 1.76
C PHE A 70 -6.21 -7.57 1.55
N VAL A 71 -5.41 -7.43 2.61
CA VAL A 71 -3.94 -7.64 2.52
C VAL A 71 -3.62 -9.07 2.10
N LEU A 72 -4.37 -10.06 2.58
CA LEU A 72 -4.23 -11.45 2.15
C LEU A 72 -4.54 -11.60 0.65
N GLU A 73 -5.65 -11.02 0.19
CA GLU A 73 -6.03 -11.00 -1.23
C GLU A 73 -4.94 -10.37 -2.10
N VAL A 74 -4.39 -9.23 -1.70
CA VAL A 74 -3.29 -8.55 -2.41
C VAL A 74 -2.08 -9.48 -2.60
N VAL A 75 -1.73 -10.28 -1.58
CA VAL A 75 -0.56 -11.16 -1.63
C VAL A 75 -0.84 -12.44 -2.42
N VAL A 76 -2.03 -13.02 -2.27
CA VAL A 76 -2.42 -14.28 -2.91
C VAL A 76 -2.72 -14.06 -4.39
N GLU A 77 -3.60 -13.10 -4.70
CA GLU A 77 -4.07 -12.79 -6.05
C GLU A 77 -3.12 -11.85 -6.81
N LYS A 78 -2.09 -11.32 -6.14
CA LYS A 78 -1.11 -10.37 -6.71
C LYS A 78 -1.80 -9.19 -7.40
N LEU A 79 -2.76 -8.58 -6.69
CA LEU A 79 -3.54 -7.46 -7.22
C LEU A 79 -2.63 -6.33 -7.71
N ASN A 80 -3.03 -5.71 -8.82
CA ASN A 80 -2.30 -4.56 -9.35
C ASN A 80 -2.56 -3.30 -8.51
N LEU A 81 -1.68 -2.30 -8.67
CA LEU A 81 -1.73 -1.07 -7.88
C LEU A 81 -3.02 -0.25 -8.06
N ASP A 82 -3.74 -0.38 -9.19
CA ASP A 82 -4.99 0.34 -9.41
C ASP A 82 -6.15 -0.25 -8.60
N LEU A 83 -6.22 -1.59 -8.53
CA LEU A 83 -7.18 -2.28 -7.67
C LEU A 83 -6.93 -1.96 -6.20
N ILE A 84 -5.65 -1.96 -5.79
CA ILE A 84 -5.29 -1.62 -4.42
C ILE A 84 -5.63 -0.18 -4.07
N ALA A 85 -5.30 0.75 -4.95
CA ALA A 85 -5.65 2.16 -4.75
C ALA A 85 -7.17 2.37 -4.71
N GLY A 86 -7.92 1.63 -5.54
CA GLY A 86 -9.38 1.67 -5.59
C GLY A 86 -10.02 1.21 -4.28
N TRP A 87 -9.51 0.15 -3.67
CA TRP A 87 -9.98 -0.32 -2.37
C TRP A 87 -9.79 0.74 -1.29
N PHE A 88 -8.58 1.29 -1.15
CA PHE A 88 -8.30 2.37 -0.18
C PHE A 88 -9.03 3.69 -0.45
N LYS A 89 -9.60 3.88 -1.65
CA LYS A 89 -10.41 5.07 -1.95
C LYS A 89 -11.85 4.92 -1.48
N ASN A 90 -12.32 3.68 -1.31
CA ASN A 90 -13.70 3.37 -0.93
C ASN A 90 -13.86 3.13 0.58
N TYR A 91 -12.75 3.05 1.32
CA TYR A 91 -12.68 2.89 2.78
C TYR A 91 -11.84 4.00 3.37
#